data_AF-A0A6V8PJG8-F1
#
_entry.id   AF-A0A6V8PJG8-F1
#
_cell.length_a   1.000
_cell.length_b   1.000
_cell.length_c   1.000
_cell.angle_alpha   90.00
_cell.angle_beta   90.00
_cell.angle_gamma   90.00
#
_symmetry.space_group_name_H-M   'P 1'
#
loop_
_entity.id
_entity.type
_entity.pdbx_description
1 polymer ?
#
loop_
_entity_poly.entity_id
_entity_poly.type
_entity_poly.pdbx_seq_one_letter_code
_entity_poly.pdbx_strand_id
1 'polypeptide(L)'
;ILSHNAVSILGTTSIDVDDPDLARPTREETFKIIREGCLLAPSLREARFLRSFASARPLLPAGEERGRQVSRTFAVVEHKSPANLVTVAGGKASTYRLMAQVAADLICKRLGISADCTTHRQCLPGAEHLLPWRKLSGEGLKSQHCSKALYWKKFNGGYSKVNNYLHTGVDPGNILSPASPEDTIEKKYPYLSEQVARRTIQRWGSLAEEILCSPGREEILCSCEFVTRAEVEFAIDRLWARNIEDIRRRTRLGMGLCQGTECVDKLLPVLLERGWDIKDIHAQARDFLDRRWEGCTYVAWGHQLRQLLVMRHYFLVNFGE
;
A
#
# COMPACT_ATOMS: atom_id res chain seq x y z
N ILE A 1 3.82 12.68 -10.64
CA ILE A 1 4.84 12.55 -9.57
C ILE A 1 4.09 12.68 -8.25
N LEU A 2 4.17 11.70 -7.35
CA LEU A 2 3.47 11.69 -6.06
C LEU A 2 4.49 11.51 -4.94
N SER A 3 4.49 12.40 -3.96
CA SER A 3 5.28 12.20 -2.73
C SER A 3 4.69 11.05 -1.91
N HIS A 4 5.54 10.16 -1.43
CA HIS A 4 5.16 9.01 -0.62
C HIS A 4 6.24 8.70 0.42
N ASN A 5 6.03 9.12 1.67
CA ASN A 5 7.03 9.02 2.73
C ASN A 5 8.36 9.69 2.33
N ALA A 6 9.47 8.95 2.38
CA ALA A 6 10.81 9.44 2.05
C ALA A 6 11.13 9.36 0.54
N VAL A 7 10.17 8.97 -0.30
CA VAL A 7 10.38 8.79 -1.75
C VAL A 7 9.30 9.48 -2.57
N SER A 8 9.53 9.63 -3.87
CA SER A 8 8.50 10.04 -4.83
C SER A 8 8.24 8.92 -5.84
N ILE A 9 6.97 8.72 -6.18
CA ILE A 9 6.53 7.76 -7.19
C ILE A 9 6.26 8.49 -8.50
N LEU A 10 6.84 7.99 -9.58
CA LEU A 10 6.60 8.45 -10.94
C LEU A 10 5.80 7.39 -11.70
N GLY A 11 4.86 7.81 -12.53
CA GLY A 11 4.01 6.90 -13.29
C GLY A 11 2.81 7.62 -13.90
N THR A 12 1.98 6.93 -14.71
CA THR A 12 2.03 5.50 -15.07
C THR A 12 1.98 5.29 -16.58
N THR A 13 2.45 4.14 -17.04
CA THR A 13 2.24 3.60 -18.39
C THR A 13 0.98 2.73 -18.48
N SER A 14 0.66 2.32 -19.70
CA SER A 14 -0.48 1.47 -20.04
C SER A 14 -0.07 0.59 -21.22
N ILE A 15 0.15 -0.69 -20.95
CA ILE A 15 0.41 -1.74 -21.93
C ILE A 15 -0.52 -2.91 -21.63
N ASP A 16 -0.86 -3.67 -22.67
CA ASP A 16 -1.59 -4.93 -22.51
C ASP A 16 -0.62 -6.02 -22.04
N VAL A 17 -1.08 -6.89 -21.16
CA VAL A 17 -0.30 -8.00 -20.60
C VAL A 17 -1.20 -9.22 -20.62
N ASP A 18 -0.70 -10.33 -21.18
CA ASP A 18 -1.47 -11.57 -21.31
C ASP A 18 -1.67 -12.27 -19.96
N ASP A 19 -0.61 -12.29 -19.14
CA ASP A 19 -0.61 -12.89 -17.81
C ASP A 19 -0.33 -11.82 -16.72
N PRO A 20 -1.29 -11.55 -15.82
CA PRO A 20 -1.11 -10.57 -14.75
C PRO A 20 0.05 -10.90 -13.80
N ASP A 21 0.40 -12.17 -13.63
CA ASP A 21 1.48 -12.62 -12.75
C ASP A 21 2.86 -12.38 -13.36
N LEU A 22 2.92 -12.21 -14.69
CA LEU A 22 4.12 -11.88 -15.45
C LEU A 22 4.29 -10.38 -15.69
N ALA A 23 3.40 -9.53 -15.17
CA ALA A 23 3.54 -8.08 -15.30
C ALA A 23 4.86 -7.60 -14.65
N ARG A 24 5.80 -7.14 -15.48
CA ARG A 24 7.09 -6.60 -15.05
C ARG A 24 7.35 -5.24 -15.71
N PRO A 25 8.11 -4.36 -15.06
CA PRO A 25 8.59 -3.14 -15.71
C PRO A 25 9.45 -3.46 -16.92
N THR A 26 9.45 -2.57 -17.90
CA THR A 26 10.43 -2.59 -19.00
C THR A 26 11.37 -1.39 -18.89
N ARG A 27 12.56 -1.49 -19.49
CA ARG A 27 13.50 -0.35 -19.53
C ARG A 27 12.90 0.80 -20.33
N GLU A 28 12.23 0.48 -21.43
CA GLU A 28 11.58 1.42 -22.33
C GLU A 28 10.51 2.24 -21.60
N GLU A 29 9.62 1.58 -20.85
CA GLU A 29 8.60 2.28 -20.07
C GLU A 29 9.20 3.10 -18.93
N THR A 30 10.23 2.57 -18.26
CA THR A 30 10.93 3.28 -17.18
C THR A 30 11.57 4.57 -17.70
N PHE A 31 12.32 4.49 -18.80
CA PHE A 31 12.91 5.68 -19.43
C PHE A 31 11.86 6.65 -19.94
N LYS A 32 10.74 6.15 -20.49
CA LYS A 32 9.63 7.01 -20.91
C LYS A 32 9.06 7.80 -19.74
N ILE A 33 8.75 7.15 -18.60
CA ILE A 33 8.24 7.81 -17.40
C ILE A 33 9.21 8.88 -16.90
N ILE A 34 10.50 8.58 -16.89
CA ILE A 34 11.52 9.53 -16.44
C ILE A 34 11.63 10.71 -17.40
N ARG A 35 11.69 10.46 -18.71
CA ARG A 35 11.76 11.50 -19.73
C ARG A 35 10.56 12.44 -19.66
N GLU A 36 9.35 11.89 -19.58
CA GLU A 36 8.12 12.69 -19.43
C GLU A 36 8.12 13.45 -18.10
N GLY A 37 8.58 12.83 -17.00
CA GLY A 37 8.74 13.47 -15.71
C GLY A 37 9.70 14.67 -15.75
N CYS A 38 10.83 14.53 -16.45
CA CYS A 38 11.84 15.58 -16.61
C CYS A 38 11.32 16.83 -17.35
N LEU A 39 10.23 16.72 -18.12
CA LEU A 39 9.58 17.87 -18.74
C LEU A 39 8.86 18.75 -17.68
N LEU A 40 8.36 18.12 -16.60
CA LEU A 40 7.69 18.80 -15.49
C LEU A 40 8.66 19.22 -14.39
N ALA A 41 9.62 18.35 -14.07
CA ALA A 41 10.60 18.55 -13.01
C ALA A 41 12.01 18.23 -13.54
N PRO A 42 12.74 19.21 -14.09
CA PRO A 42 14.07 18.99 -14.68
C PRO A 42 15.09 18.37 -13.71
N SER A 43 14.95 18.58 -12.40
CA SER A 43 15.80 17.97 -11.37
C SER A 43 15.75 16.43 -11.34
N LEU A 44 14.75 15.81 -11.97
CA LEU A 44 14.68 14.35 -12.12
C LEU A 44 15.82 13.77 -12.96
N ARG A 45 16.51 14.57 -13.77
CA ARG A 45 17.68 14.11 -14.56
C ARG A 45 18.83 13.62 -13.68
N GLU A 46 18.96 14.20 -12.49
CA GLU A 46 20.03 13.92 -11.53
C GLU A 46 19.52 13.12 -10.32
N ALA A 47 18.22 12.86 -10.26
CA ALA A 47 17.60 12.18 -9.14
C ALA A 47 18.06 10.71 -9.03
N ARG A 48 18.10 10.22 -7.78
CA ARG A 48 18.31 8.80 -7.49
C ARG A 48 17.01 8.02 -7.69
N PHE A 49 16.99 7.13 -8.66
CA PHE A 49 15.87 6.20 -8.85
C PHE A 49 16.14 4.92 -8.05
N LEU A 50 15.19 4.53 -7.21
CA LEU A 50 15.38 3.41 -6.29
C LEU A 50 14.96 2.08 -6.91
N ARG A 51 13.79 2.07 -7.56
CA ARG A 51 13.19 0.85 -8.10
C ARG A 51 12.05 1.19 -9.06
N SER A 52 11.80 0.29 -10.01
CA SER A 52 10.57 0.25 -10.81
C SER A 52 9.67 -0.92 -10.36
N PHE A 53 8.37 -0.80 -10.59
CA PHE A 53 7.41 -1.87 -10.32
C PHE A 53 6.24 -1.80 -11.30
N ALA A 54 5.61 -2.94 -11.55
CA ALA A 54 4.46 -3.06 -12.43
C ALA A 54 3.35 -3.86 -11.74
N SER A 55 2.12 -3.66 -12.20
CA SER A 55 0.94 -4.40 -11.77
C SER A 55 -0.09 -4.37 -12.89
N ALA A 56 -0.70 -5.52 -13.20
CA ALA A 56 -1.81 -5.57 -14.14
C ALA A 56 -3.07 -4.90 -13.55
N ARG A 57 -3.89 -4.33 -14.43
CA ARG A 57 -5.20 -3.78 -14.07
C ARG A 57 -6.26 -4.71 -14.64
N PRO A 58 -7.19 -5.24 -13.82
CA PRO A 58 -8.25 -6.11 -14.32
C PRO A 58 -9.33 -5.25 -14.99
N LEU A 59 -9.11 -4.81 -16.23
CA LEU A 59 -10.05 -3.97 -16.96
C LEU A 59 -11.08 -4.84 -17.69
N LEU A 60 -12.34 -4.39 -17.68
CA LEU A 60 -13.39 -5.02 -18.46
C LEU A 60 -13.43 -4.38 -19.85
N PRO A 61 -13.26 -5.15 -20.94
CA PRO A 61 -13.33 -4.61 -22.29
C PRO A 61 -14.72 -4.03 -22.53
N ALA A 62 -14.77 -2.79 -23.03
CA ALA A 62 -15.98 -2.17 -23.56
C ALA A 62 -15.85 -2.16 -25.09
N GLY A 63 -16.10 -3.31 -25.74
CA GLY A 63 -15.87 -3.47 -27.19
C GLY A 63 -14.39 -3.69 -27.54
N GLU A 64 -13.92 -3.15 -28.68
CA GLU A 64 -12.55 -3.32 -29.20
C GLU A 64 -11.51 -2.35 -28.59
N GLU A 65 -11.88 -1.57 -27.57
CA GLU A 65 -11.01 -0.54 -26.98
C GLU A 65 -9.79 -1.15 -26.25
N ARG A 66 -8.59 -0.58 -26.48
CA ARG A 66 -7.33 -0.98 -25.84
C ARG A 66 -6.73 0.14 -24.98
N GLY A 67 -5.94 -0.22 -23.98
CA GLY A 67 -5.17 0.71 -23.17
C GLY A 67 -5.99 1.71 -22.33
N ARG A 68 -5.69 3.01 -22.42
CA ARG A 68 -6.27 4.05 -21.53
C ARG A 68 -7.76 4.32 -21.73
N GLN A 69 -8.35 3.84 -22.84
CA GLN A 69 -9.73 4.11 -23.24
C GLN A 69 -10.75 3.17 -22.57
N VAL A 70 -10.31 1.99 -22.10
CA VAL A 70 -11.18 0.97 -21.51
C VAL A 70 -11.93 1.48 -20.26
N SER A 71 -13.24 1.19 -20.21
CA SER A 71 -14.15 1.52 -19.10
C SER A 71 -13.57 1.07 -17.75
N ARG A 72 -13.36 2.04 -16.85
CA ARG A 72 -12.84 1.79 -15.49
C ARG A 72 -13.95 1.47 -14.48
N THR A 73 -15.05 0.90 -14.97
CA THR A 73 -16.22 0.51 -14.18
C THR A 73 -16.04 -0.92 -13.66
N PHE A 74 -16.91 -1.38 -12.76
CA PHE A 74 -16.94 -2.76 -12.31
C PHE A 74 -18.25 -3.44 -12.75
N ALA A 75 -18.23 -4.76 -12.83
CA ALA A 75 -19.40 -5.59 -13.03
C ALA A 75 -19.52 -6.63 -11.92
N VAL A 76 -20.75 -6.90 -11.51
CA VAL A 76 -21.10 -8.05 -10.69
C VAL A 76 -22.01 -8.92 -11.54
N VAL A 77 -21.52 -10.09 -11.93
CA VAL A 77 -22.18 -10.99 -12.88
C VAL A 77 -22.59 -12.25 -12.14
N GLU A 78 -23.87 -12.58 -12.23
CA GLU A 78 -24.41 -13.86 -11.79
C GLU A 78 -24.43 -14.83 -12.97
N HIS A 79 -23.83 -16.00 -12.79
CA HIS A 79 -23.74 -17.00 -13.84
C HIS A 79 -24.92 -17.98 -13.77
N LYS A 80 -25.49 -18.31 -14.93
CA LYS A 80 -26.48 -19.39 -15.05
C LYS A 80 -25.82 -20.77 -15.05
N SER A 81 -24.63 -20.86 -15.64
CA SER A 81 -23.80 -22.06 -15.69
C SER A 81 -22.32 -21.65 -15.63
N PRO A 82 -21.53 -22.14 -14.64
CA PRO A 82 -21.99 -22.94 -13.51
C PRO A 82 -22.96 -22.15 -12.63
N ALA A 83 -23.97 -22.84 -12.09
CA ALA A 83 -24.93 -22.24 -11.16
C ALA A 83 -24.23 -21.87 -9.84
N ASN A 84 -24.79 -20.86 -9.14
CA ASN A 84 -24.27 -20.34 -7.87
C ASN A 84 -22.86 -19.71 -7.94
N LEU A 85 -22.41 -19.35 -9.13
CA LEU A 85 -21.20 -18.54 -9.31
C LEU A 85 -21.57 -17.06 -9.48
N VAL A 86 -20.92 -16.20 -8.69
CA VAL A 86 -20.97 -14.75 -8.85
C VAL A 86 -19.54 -14.25 -9.09
N THR A 87 -19.34 -13.48 -10.15
CA THR A 87 -18.05 -12.86 -10.48
C THR A 87 -18.11 -11.36 -10.26
N VAL A 88 -17.12 -10.83 -9.53
CA VAL A 88 -16.84 -9.39 -9.46
C VAL A 88 -15.61 -9.12 -10.32
N ALA A 89 -15.77 -8.28 -11.34
CA ALA A 89 -14.70 -7.94 -12.27
C ALA A 89 -14.60 -6.43 -12.48
N GLY A 90 -13.42 -5.94 -12.85
CA GLY A 90 -13.22 -4.50 -13.03
C GLY A 90 -13.04 -3.73 -11.72
N GLY A 91 -13.32 -2.43 -11.80
CA GLY A 91 -13.33 -1.53 -10.66
C GLY A 91 -11.99 -0.94 -10.29
N LYS A 92 -11.98 -0.23 -9.16
CA LYS A 92 -10.83 0.47 -8.61
C LYS A 92 -10.78 0.22 -7.11
N ALA A 93 -9.57 0.34 -6.55
CA ALA A 93 -9.41 0.40 -5.10
C ALA A 93 -10.30 1.48 -4.46
N SER A 94 -10.58 2.60 -5.12
CA SER A 94 -11.48 3.64 -4.59
C SER A 94 -12.97 3.24 -4.55
N THR A 95 -13.38 2.19 -5.25
CA THR A 95 -14.77 1.74 -5.35
C THR A 95 -15.01 0.40 -4.67
N TYR A 96 -14.00 -0.18 -4.00
CA TYR A 96 -14.07 -1.53 -3.43
C TYR A 96 -15.28 -1.75 -2.50
N ARG A 97 -15.60 -0.79 -1.62
CA ARG A 97 -16.73 -0.90 -0.69
C ARG A 97 -18.07 -1.00 -1.44
N LEU A 98 -18.23 -0.19 -2.49
CA LEU A 98 -19.43 -0.22 -3.32
C LEU A 98 -19.52 -1.53 -4.11
N MET A 99 -18.40 -2.01 -4.65
CA MET A 99 -18.34 -3.32 -5.32
C MET A 99 -18.77 -4.44 -4.39
N ALA A 100 -18.25 -4.44 -3.15
CA ALA A 100 -18.61 -5.40 -2.12
C ALA A 100 -20.09 -5.31 -1.74
N GLN A 101 -20.64 -4.09 -1.60
CA GLN A 101 -22.06 -3.90 -1.33
C GLN A 101 -22.94 -4.49 -2.45
N VAL A 102 -22.65 -4.19 -3.72
CA VAL A 102 -23.44 -4.72 -4.85
C VAL A 102 -23.39 -6.25 -4.91
N ALA A 103 -22.22 -6.84 -4.64
CA ALA A 103 -22.08 -8.29 -4.57
C ALA A 103 -22.86 -8.88 -3.39
N ALA A 104 -22.78 -8.28 -2.19
CA ALA A 104 -23.50 -8.71 -1.01
C ALA A 104 -25.02 -8.61 -1.18
N ASP A 105 -25.53 -7.51 -1.76
CA ASP A 105 -26.96 -7.30 -2.00
C ASP A 105 -27.54 -8.40 -2.92
N LEU A 106 -26.78 -8.81 -3.95
CA LEU A 106 -27.14 -9.91 -4.83
C LEU A 106 -27.21 -11.25 -4.06
N ILE A 107 -26.21 -11.53 -3.23
CA ILE A 107 -26.14 -12.75 -2.41
C ILE A 107 -27.29 -12.79 -1.39
N CYS A 108 -27.55 -11.68 -0.68
CA CYS A 108 -28.65 -11.55 0.27
C CYS A 108 -29.99 -11.85 -0.40
N LYS A 109 -30.22 -11.31 -1.60
CA LYS A 109 -31.43 -11.60 -2.40
C LYS A 109 -31.58 -13.09 -2.70
N ARG A 110 -30.49 -13.78 -3.06
CA ARG A 110 -30.51 -15.23 -3.34
C ARG A 110 -30.77 -16.07 -2.09
N LEU A 111 -30.29 -15.63 -0.94
CA LEU A 111 -30.48 -16.30 0.35
C LEU A 111 -31.81 -15.95 1.03
N GLY A 112 -32.63 -15.05 0.45
CA GLY A 112 -33.86 -14.56 1.09
C GLY A 112 -33.61 -13.70 2.33
N ILE A 113 -32.41 -13.12 2.45
CA ILE A 113 -32.01 -12.26 3.58
C ILE A 113 -32.34 -10.81 3.22
N SER A 114 -33.11 -10.14 4.08
CA SER A 114 -33.38 -8.71 3.99
C SER A 114 -32.60 -7.96 5.07
N ALA A 115 -31.53 -7.28 4.68
CA ALA A 115 -30.71 -6.46 5.57
C ALA A 115 -30.17 -5.23 4.83
N ASP A 116 -30.12 -4.09 5.52
CA ASP A 116 -29.54 -2.86 4.97
C ASP A 116 -28.01 -2.87 5.07
N CYS A 117 -27.33 -2.35 4.05
CA CYS A 117 -25.88 -2.21 4.07
C CYS A 117 -25.42 -1.06 4.97
N THR A 118 -24.73 -1.39 6.06
CA THR A 118 -24.22 -0.42 7.06
C THR A 118 -22.72 -0.12 6.92
N THR A 119 -22.02 -0.77 5.98
CA THR A 119 -20.55 -0.68 5.81
C THR A 119 -20.01 0.73 5.59
N HIS A 120 -20.84 1.68 5.13
CA HIS A 120 -20.46 3.08 4.94
C HIS A 120 -20.35 3.87 6.26
N ARG A 121 -20.83 3.30 7.38
CA ARG A 121 -20.77 3.89 8.73
C ARG A 121 -19.79 3.18 9.65
N GLN A 122 -19.26 2.04 9.22
CA GLN A 122 -18.36 1.22 10.02
C GLN A 122 -16.91 1.63 9.74
N CYS A 123 -16.16 1.90 10.79
CA CYS A 123 -14.71 2.08 10.68
C CYS A 123 -14.03 0.75 10.36
N LEU A 124 -12.94 0.81 9.61
CA LEU A 124 -12.02 -0.32 9.49
C LEU A 124 -11.17 -0.42 10.78
N PRO A 125 -10.67 -1.62 11.11
CA PRO A 125 -9.69 -1.80 12.19
C PRO A 125 -8.54 -0.80 12.11
N GLY A 126 -8.27 -0.08 13.20
CA GLY A 126 -7.23 0.95 13.24
C GLY A 126 -7.75 2.38 13.02
N ALA A 127 -9.02 2.55 12.65
CA ALA A 127 -9.61 3.86 12.34
C ALA A 127 -10.64 4.34 13.38
N GLU A 128 -10.85 3.63 14.49
CA GLU A 128 -11.91 3.88 15.48
C GLU A 128 -11.72 5.19 16.26
N HIS A 129 -10.47 5.64 16.41
CA HIS A 129 -10.10 6.80 17.23
C HIS A 129 -9.36 7.90 16.44
N LEU A 130 -9.26 7.77 15.12
CA LEU A 130 -8.79 8.85 14.26
C LEU A 130 -9.91 9.89 14.18
N LEU A 131 -9.79 10.94 15.00
CA LEU A 131 -10.80 11.99 15.12
C LEU A 131 -11.23 12.55 13.75
N PRO A 132 -12.50 12.97 13.60
CA PRO A 132 -12.92 13.73 12.45
C PRO A 132 -12.16 15.06 12.40
N TRP A 133 -11.62 15.35 11.21
CA TRP A 133 -10.93 16.54 10.69
C TRP A 133 -11.42 17.96 11.08
N ARG A 134 -12.36 18.12 12.01
CA ARG A 134 -13.02 19.39 12.35
C ARG A 134 -12.29 20.27 13.36
N LYS A 135 -11.14 19.87 13.93
CA LYS A 135 -10.49 20.58 15.06
C LYS A 135 -9.20 21.33 14.74
N LEU A 136 -8.99 21.77 13.50
CA LEU A 136 -7.90 22.70 13.17
C LEU A 136 -8.40 23.79 12.20
N SER A 137 -9.15 24.76 12.74
CA SER A 137 -9.43 26.03 12.05
C SER A 137 -9.13 27.18 13.01
N GLY A 138 -7.86 27.33 13.35
CA GLY A 138 -7.27 28.62 13.70
C GLY A 138 -6.24 28.89 12.61
N GLU A 139 -6.56 29.78 11.67
CA GLU A 139 -5.65 30.33 10.67
C GLU A 139 -5.29 29.43 9.45
N GLY A 140 -6.11 29.53 8.41
CA GLY A 140 -5.62 29.85 7.06
C GLY A 140 -4.65 28.90 6.35
N LEU A 141 -5.10 27.69 5.97
CA LEU A 141 -4.49 26.95 4.86
C LEU A 141 -5.57 26.61 3.80
N LYS A 142 -5.47 27.27 2.64
CA LYS A 142 -6.26 26.99 1.44
C LYS A 142 -5.52 25.93 0.62
N SER A 143 -5.87 24.65 0.73
CA SER A 143 -5.32 23.61 -0.13
C SER A 143 -6.41 22.88 -0.94
N GLN A 144 -6.20 22.79 -2.26
CA GLN A 144 -7.21 22.49 -3.30
C GLN A 144 -7.45 20.99 -3.57
N HIS A 145 -7.03 20.06 -2.70
CA HIS A 145 -7.02 18.63 -3.05
C HIS A 145 -7.70 17.74 -1.99
N CYS A 146 -8.99 17.96 -1.77
CA CYS A 146 -9.83 17.08 -0.95
C CYS A 146 -10.25 15.83 -1.76
N SER A 147 -10.02 14.63 -1.23
CA SER A 147 -10.47 13.36 -1.82
C SER A 147 -12.00 13.31 -1.88
N LYS A 148 -12.56 13.28 -3.10
CA LYS A 148 -14.00 13.19 -3.38
C LYS A 148 -14.59 11.90 -2.78
N ALA A 149 -15.60 12.03 -1.90
CA ALA A 149 -16.53 10.94 -1.65
C ALA A 149 -17.29 10.62 -2.95
N LEU A 150 -16.96 9.50 -3.61
CA LEU A 150 -17.55 9.12 -4.88
C LEU A 150 -18.91 8.44 -4.63
N TYR A 151 -19.99 9.19 -4.80
CA TYR A 151 -21.34 8.62 -4.86
C TYR A 151 -21.64 8.14 -6.28
N TRP A 152 -22.13 6.92 -6.39
CA TRP A 152 -22.60 6.33 -7.65
C TRP A 152 -24.11 6.11 -7.53
N LYS A 153 -24.88 6.66 -8.47
CA LYS A 153 -26.34 6.51 -8.50
C LYS A 153 -26.66 5.58 -9.66
N LYS A 154 -27.50 4.57 -9.38
CA LYS A 154 -27.91 3.57 -10.37
C LYS A 154 -28.84 4.24 -11.38
N PHE A 155 -28.50 4.13 -12.67
CA PHE A 155 -29.40 4.46 -13.77
C PHE A 155 -29.60 3.19 -14.63
N ASN A 156 -30.70 3.12 -15.38
CA ASN A 156 -31.03 1.93 -16.18
C ASN A 156 -29.87 1.56 -17.11
N GLY A 157 -29.25 0.41 -16.88
CA GLY A 157 -28.13 -0.13 -17.66
C GLY A 157 -26.71 0.14 -17.14
N GLY A 158 -26.52 0.87 -16.03
CA GLY A 158 -25.17 1.11 -15.48
C GLY A 158 -25.10 2.02 -14.25
N TYR A 159 -23.90 2.14 -13.66
CA TYR A 159 -23.61 3.09 -12.58
C TYR A 159 -22.99 4.34 -13.16
N SER A 160 -23.61 5.50 -12.96
CA SER A 160 -23.07 6.81 -13.36
C SER A 160 -22.55 7.56 -12.15
N LYS A 161 -21.40 8.23 -12.31
CA LYS A 161 -20.79 9.07 -11.28
C LYS A 161 -21.69 10.26 -11.01
N VAL A 162 -22.14 10.42 -9.76
CA VAL A 162 -22.85 11.63 -9.34
C VAL A 162 -21.87 12.53 -8.62
N ASN A 163 -21.61 13.71 -9.19
CA ASN A 163 -20.81 14.76 -8.55
C ASN A 163 -21.66 15.47 -7.49
N ASN A 164 -21.98 14.77 -6.40
CA ASN A 164 -22.48 15.44 -5.20
C ASN A 164 -21.29 15.63 -4.26
N TYR A 165 -20.89 16.90 -4.09
CA TYR A 165 -19.92 17.31 -3.09
C TYR A 165 -20.54 17.11 -1.71
N LEU A 166 -20.19 16.02 -1.03
CA LEU A 166 -20.21 16.09 0.42
C LEU A 166 -19.03 16.96 0.82
N HIS A 167 -19.33 18.13 1.39
CA HIS A 167 -18.38 18.95 2.11
C HIS A 167 -17.91 18.19 3.36
N THR A 168 -17.10 17.16 3.17
CA THR A 168 -16.22 16.66 4.23
C THR A 168 -14.96 17.51 4.12
N GLY A 169 -14.96 18.68 4.78
CA GLY A 169 -13.85 19.62 4.81
C GLY A 169 -12.61 19.00 5.45
N VAL A 170 -11.78 18.37 4.64
CA VAL A 170 -10.66 17.53 5.05
C VAL A 170 -9.43 17.92 4.24
N ASP A 171 -8.57 18.77 4.83
CA ASP A 171 -7.33 19.22 4.22
C ASP A 171 -6.22 18.17 4.41
N PRO A 172 -5.60 17.58 3.37
CA PRO A 172 -4.70 16.41 3.50
C PRO A 172 -3.43 16.60 4.34
N GLY A 173 -3.16 17.80 4.83
CA GLY A 173 -1.90 18.19 5.47
C GLY A 173 -1.75 17.85 6.96
N ASN A 174 -2.79 17.41 7.68
CA ASN A 174 -2.73 17.29 9.15
C ASN A 174 -3.47 16.06 9.72
N ILE A 175 -3.16 14.87 9.19
CA ILE A 175 -3.78 13.60 9.62
C ILE A 175 -3.32 13.11 11.01
N LEU A 176 -2.29 13.73 11.62
CA LEU A 176 -1.54 13.08 12.70
C LEU A 176 -1.34 13.94 13.96
N SER A 177 -2.02 15.07 14.09
CA SER A 177 -1.88 15.88 15.31
C SER A 177 -2.80 15.31 16.40
N PRO A 178 -2.27 14.86 17.55
CA PRO A 178 -3.09 14.38 18.66
C PRO A 178 -4.05 15.48 19.16
N ALA A 179 -5.15 15.06 19.76
CA ALA A 179 -6.25 15.92 20.21
C ALA A 179 -5.83 16.99 21.22
N SER A 180 -4.68 16.80 21.87
CA SER A 180 -3.97 17.74 22.73
C SER A 180 -2.44 17.45 22.64
N PRO A 181 -1.56 18.44 22.86
CA PRO A 181 -0.12 18.20 23.02
C PRO A 181 0.24 17.32 24.23
N GLU A 182 -0.70 17.05 25.12
CA GLU A 182 -0.52 16.35 26.40
C GLU A 182 -0.75 14.82 26.28
N ASP A 183 -1.46 14.37 25.23
CA ASP A 183 -1.82 12.96 24.98
C ASP A 183 -0.94 12.29 23.90
N THR A 184 0.28 12.77 23.65
CA THR A 184 1.15 12.12 22.67
C THR A 184 1.60 10.75 23.20
N ILE A 185 1.66 9.74 22.31
CA ILE A 185 2.15 8.39 22.65
C ILE A 185 3.54 8.44 23.31
N GLU A 186 4.38 9.41 22.94
CA GLU A 186 5.72 9.61 23.52
C GLU A 186 5.69 10.07 24.98
N LYS A 187 4.74 10.93 25.36
CA LYS A 187 4.55 11.32 26.77
C LYS A 187 4.05 10.16 27.61
N LYS A 188 3.20 9.32 27.02
CA LYS A 188 2.67 8.11 27.66
C LYS A 188 3.72 6.99 27.75
N TYR A 189 4.65 6.93 26.78
CA TYR A 189 5.67 5.90 26.66
C TYR A 189 7.05 6.54 26.40
N PRO A 190 7.76 6.98 27.45
CA PRO A 190 9.01 7.74 27.33
C PRO A 190 10.19 7.00 26.66
N TYR A 191 10.08 5.67 26.52
CA TYR A 191 11.07 4.84 25.81
C TYR A 191 10.91 4.90 24.28
N LEU A 192 9.80 5.43 23.76
CA LEU A 192 9.57 5.55 22.32
C LEU A 192 10.17 6.84 21.78
N SER A 193 10.94 6.71 20.69
CA SER A 193 11.33 7.89 19.91
C SER A 193 10.14 8.46 19.13
N GLU A 194 10.15 9.77 18.90
CA GLU A 194 9.12 10.47 18.11
C GLU A 194 8.93 9.86 16.73
N GLN A 195 10.03 9.44 16.10
CA GLN A 195 9.99 8.85 14.77
C GLN A 195 9.28 7.49 14.77
N VAL A 196 9.55 6.63 15.76
CA VAL A 196 8.89 5.33 15.91
C VAL A 196 7.40 5.51 16.22
N ALA A 197 7.06 6.38 17.17
CA ALA A 197 5.67 6.69 17.52
C ALA A 197 4.88 7.18 16.31
N ARG A 198 5.37 8.23 15.63
CA ARG A 198 4.72 8.82 14.47
C ARG A 198 4.54 7.82 13.33
N ARG A 199 5.56 7.00 13.04
CA ARG A 199 5.51 6.03 11.94
C ARG A 199 4.57 4.87 12.23
N THR A 200 4.50 4.42 13.48
CA THR A 200 3.58 3.36 13.89
C THR A 200 2.14 3.86 13.83
N ILE A 201 1.85 5.08 14.33
CA ILE A 201 0.51 5.69 14.23
C ILE A 201 0.10 5.88 12.76
N GLN A 202 1.01 6.36 11.91
CA GLN A 202 0.74 6.49 10.46
C GLN A 202 0.34 5.18 9.80
N ARG A 203 0.86 4.06 10.30
CA ARG A 203 0.71 2.73 9.69
C ARG A 203 -0.48 1.97 10.26
N TRP A 204 -0.72 2.08 11.56
CA TRP A 204 -1.66 1.25 12.31
C TRP A 204 -2.84 2.02 12.93
N GLY A 205 -2.79 3.35 12.94
CA GLY A 205 -3.81 4.19 13.56
C GLY A 205 -3.98 3.88 15.04
N SER A 206 -5.21 3.59 15.47
CA SER A 206 -5.55 3.26 16.87
C SER A 206 -4.85 2.00 17.40
N LEU A 207 -4.45 1.07 16.52
CA LEU A 207 -3.75 -0.16 16.93
C LEU A 207 -2.30 0.09 17.37
N ALA A 208 -1.74 1.27 17.08
CA ALA A 208 -0.36 1.60 17.44
C ALA A 208 -0.09 1.49 18.95
N GLU A 209 -1.09 1.82 19.77
CA GLU A 209 -0.98 1.72 21.22
C GLU A 209 -0.87 0.25 21.68
N GLU A 210 -1.74 -0.64 21.19
CA GLU A 210 -1.66 -2.08 21.49
C GLU A 210 -0.29 -2.67 21.11
N ILE A 211 0.24 -2.23 19.97
CA ILE A 211 1.53 -2.70 19.46
C ILE A 211 2.66 -2.25 20.39
N LEU A 212 2.72 -0.97 20.76
CA LEU A 212 3.90 -0.38 21.41
C LEU A 212 3.79 -0.20 22.94
N CYS A 213 2.67 -0.56 23.58
CA CYS A 213 2.41 -0.19 24.98
C CYS A 213 3.36 -0.76 26.05
N SER A 214 4.26 -1.69 25.71
CA SER A 214 5.16 -2.35 26.66
C SER A 214 6.63 -2.04 26.35
N PRO A 215 7.49 -1.74 27.35
CA PRO A 215 8.93 -1.58 27.15
C PRO A 215 9.57 -2.78 26.45
N GLY A 216 10.57 -2.55 25.61
CA GLY A 216 11.25 -3.58 24.80
C GLY A 216 10.60 -3.83 23.44
N ARG A 217 9.49 -3.15 23.13
CA ARG A 217 8.77 -3.24 21.84
C ARG A 217 9.22 -2.21 20.79
N GLU A 218 10.15 -1.34 21.17
CA GLU A 218 10.72 -0.28 20.34
C GLU A 218 11.90 -0.72 19.45
N GLU A 219 12.36 -1.97 19.59
CA GLU A 219 13.48 -2.52 18.81
C GLU A 219 13.23 -2.33 17.31
N ILE A 220 14.11 -1.59 16.63
CA ILE A 220 13.95 -1.26 15.21
C ILE A 220 14.59 -2.34 14.33
N LEU A 221 13.75 -3.07 13.59
CA LEU A 221 14.21 -3.99 12.54
C LEU A 221 14.51 -3.27 11.23
N CYS A 222 13.71 -2.26 10.86
CA CYS A 222 13.92 -1.47 9.64
C CYS A 222 14.10 0.01 9.95
N SER A 223 15.35 0.49 9.88
CA SER A 223 15.71 1.90 10.09
C SER A 223 15.08 2.84 9.05
N CYS A 224 14.97 2.40 7.79
CA CYS A 224 14.47 3.26 6.71
C CYS A 224 12.98 3.60 6.83
N GLU A 225 12.17 2.66 7.32
CA GLU A 225 10.72 2.84 7.46
C GLU A 225 10.29 3.00 8.93
N PHE A 226 11.23 2.87 9.88
CA PHE A 226 10.99 2.75 11.32
C PHE A 226 9.98 1.63 11.60
N VAL A 227 10.34 0.41 11.20
CA VAL A 227 9.56 -0.78 11.52
C VAL A 227 10.15 -1.41 12.77
N THR A 228 9.35 -1.55 13.81
CA THR A 228 9.76 -2.22 15.05
C THR A 228 9.51 -3.73 14.98
N ARG A 229 10.20 -4.47 15.86
CA ARG A 229 9.97 -5.89 16.09
C ARG A 229 8.51 -6.17 16.47
N ALA A 230 7.93 -5.35 17.35
CA ALA A 230 6.54 -5.51 17.78
C ALA A 230 5.53 -5.39 16.62
N GLU A 231 5.79 -4.54 15.62
CA GLU A 231 4.93 -4.44 14.44
C GLU A 231 4.99 -5.71 13.58
N VAL A 232 6.15 -6.37 13.51
CA VAL A 232 6.32 -7.65 12.81
C VAL A 232 5.61 -8.77 13.55
N GLU A 233 5.80 -8.87 14.87
CA GLU A 233 5.12 -9.85 15.71
C GLU A 233 3.60 -9.68 15.64
N PHE A 234 3.11 -8.44 15.72
CA PHE A 234 1.68 -8.15 15.54
C PHE A 234 1.17 -8.61 14.16
N ALA A 235 1.94 -8.41 13.10
CA ALA A 235 1.57 -8.86 11.76
C ALA A 235 1.49 -10.40 11.65
N ILE A 236 2.40 -11.12 12.29
CA ILE A 236 2.40 -12.59 12.36
C ILE A 236 1.18 -13.08 13.16
N ASP A 237 0.92 -12.45 14.30
CA ASP A 237 0.00 -12.97 15.33
C ASP A 237 -1.46 -12.61 15.05
N ARG A 238 -1.69 -11.44 14.47
CA ARG A 238 -3.04 -10.87 14.31
C ARG A 238 -3.46 -10.70 12.85
N LEU A 239 -2.50 -10.64 11.91
CA LEU A 239 -2.76 -10.25 10.51
C LEU A 239 -2.39 -11.33 9.49
N TRP A 240 -2.23 -12.57 9.95
CA TRP A 240 -1.94 -13.75 9.14
C TRP A 240 -0.73 -13.58 8.23
N ALA A 241 0.32 -12.88 8.67
CA ALA A 241 1.57 -12.85 7.91
C ALA A 241 2.21 -14.25 7.96
N ARG A 242 2.32 -14.90 6.79
CA ARG A 242 2.85 -16.27 6.66
C ARG A 242 4.18 -16.35 5.93
N ASN A 243 4.62 -15.25 5.35
CA ASN A 243 5.89 -15.14 4.64
C ASN A 243 6.46 -13.71 4.76
N ILE A 244 7.73 -13.53 4.39
CA ILE A 244 8.43 -12.23 4.45
C ILE A 244 7.72 -11.16 3.60
N GLU A 245 7.12 -11.56 2.50
CA GLU A 245 6.41 -10.65 1.59
C GLU A 245 5.09 -10.13 2.22
N ASP A 246 4.39 -10.94 3.02
CA ASP A 246 3.25 -10.49 3.82
C ASP A 246 3.70 -9.51 4.89
N ILE A 247 4.82 -9.77 5.57
CA ILE A 247 5.42 -8.84 6.53
C ILE A 247 5.69 -7.49 5.83
N ARG A 248 6.30 -7.49 4.64
CA ARG A 248 6.47 -6.25 3.83
C ARG A 248 5.13 -5.58 3.56
N ARG A 249 4.08 -6.31 3.16
CA ARG A 249 2.76 -5.74 2.86
C ARG A 249 2.09 -5.11 4.08
N ARG A 250 2.26 -5.70 5.27
CA ARG A 250 1.67 -5.21 6.53
C ARG A 250 2.47 -4.07 7.15
N THR A 251 3.80 -4.20 7.19
CA THR A 251 4.67 -3.31 7.98
C THR A 251 5.49 -2.34 7.13
N ARG A 252 5.58 -2.55 5.81
CA ARG A 252 6.52 -1.85 4.90
C ARG A 252 7.99 -2.19 5.13
N LEU A 253 8.33 -3.21 5.91
CA LEU A 253 9.72 -3.70 6.03
C LEU A 253 10.31 -3.98 4.63
N GLY A 254 11.49 -3.43 4.36
CA GLY A 254 12.14 -3.55 3.05
C GLY A 254 11.64 -2.59 1.96
N MET A 255 10.70 -1.68 2.26
CA MET A 255 10.23 -0.65 1.31
C MET A 255 11.08 0.62 1.28
N GLY A 256 12.01 0.77 2.22
CA GLY A 256 12.87 1.94 2.36
C GLY A 256 14.07 1.96 1.41
N LEU A 257 15.00 2.91 1.60
CA LEU A 257 16.11 3.16 0.67
C LEU A 257 17.04 1.96 0.45
N CYS A 258 17.21 1.10 1.46
CA CYS A 258 18.01 -0.13 1.37
C CYS A 258 17.30 -1.28 0.64
N GLN A 259 16.02 -1.13 0.28
CA GLN A 259 15.19 -2.12 -0.41
C GLN A 259 15.09 -3.50 0.26
N GLY A 260 15.48 -3.65 1.54
CA GLY A 260 15.44 -4.91 2.27
C GLY A 260 16.82 -5.42 2.70
N THR A 261 17.90 -4.93 2.09
CA THR A 261 19.26 -5.47 2.27
C THR A 261 19.71 -5.53 3.73
N GLU A 262 19.31 -4.59 4.58
CA GLU A 262 19.70 -4.56 5.99
C GLU A 262 18.65 -5.20 6.92
N CYS A 263 17.37 -4.91 6.70
CA CYS A 263 16.33 -5.29 7.64
C CYS A 263 15.89 -6.76 7.52
N VAL A 264 16.20 -7.43 6.40
CA VAL A 264 15.91 -8.86 6.24
C VAL A 264 16.81 -9.69 7.15
N ASP A 265 18.10 -9.36 7.29
CA ASP A 265 19.00 -10.06 8.22
C ASP A 265 18.50 -9.98 9.68
N LYS A 266 18.03 -8.79 10.09
CA LYS A 266 17.44 -8.55 11.42
C LYS A 266 16.10 -9.27 11.60
N LEU A 267 15.39 -9.57 10.51
CA LEU A 267 14.10 -10.25 10.56
C LEU A 267 14.25 -11.76 10.82
N LEU A 268 15.29 -12.41 10.29
CA LEU A 268 15.41 -13.88 10.37
C LEU A 268 15.40 -14.43 11.81
N PRO A 269 16.14 -13.86 12.78
CA PRO A 269 16.08 -14.33 14.16
C PRO A 269 14.67 -14.25 14.74
N VAL A 270 13.94 -13.18 14.45
CA VAL A 270 12.55 -13.01 14.88
C VAL A 270 11.67 -14.12 14.30
N LEU A 271 11.82 -14.46 13.03
CA LEU A 271 11.04 -15.54 12.41
C LEU A 271 11.36 -16.92 13.02
N LEU A 272 12.63 -17.19 13.31
CA LEU A 272 13.05 -18.41 14.01
C LEU A 272 12.44 -18.51 15.40
N GLU A 273 12.44 -17.42 16.16
CA GLU A 273 11.81 -17.34 17.49
C GLU A 273 10.28 -17.55 17.41
N ARG A 274 9.64 -17.18 16.30
CA ARG A 274 8.22 -17.47 16.02
C ARG A 274 7.98 -18.88 15.46
N GLY A 275 9.00 -19.73 15.42
CA GLY A 275 8.90 -21.14 15.03
C GLY A 275 8.84 -21.38 13.52
N TRP A 276 9.29 -20.44 12.70
CA TRP A 276 9.38 -20.65 11.25
C TRP A 276 10.60 -21.53 10.92
N ASP A 277 10.48 -22.35 9.88
CA ASP A 277 11.56 -23.26 9.47
C ASP A 277 12.75 -22.49 8.89
N ILE A 278 13.97 -22.82 9.35
CA ILE A 278 15.20 -22.10 8.95
C ILE A 278 15.49 -22.17 7.45
N LYS A 279 15.21 -23.30 6.80
CA LYS A 279 15.47 -23.46 5.36
C LYS A 279 14.45 -22.66 4.56
N ASP A 280 13.18 -22.70 4.98
CA ASP A 280 12.11 -21.93 4.37
C ASP A 280 12.35 -20.42 4.48
N ILE A 281 12.67 -19.90 5.67
CA ILE A 281 12.90 -18.45 5.81
C ILE A 281 14.12 -17.96 5.02
N HIS A 282 15.16 -18.78 4.88
CA HIS A 282 16.34 -18.43 4.09
C HIS A 282 15.98 -18.38 2.59
N ALA A 283 15.21 -19.36 2.10
CA ALA A 283 14.70 -19.36 0.73
C ALA A 283 13.78 -18.16 0.46
N GLN A 284 12.88 -17.83 1.39
CA GLN A 284 12.01 -16.66 1.30
C GLN A 284 12.82 -15.35 1.30
N ALA A 285 13.87 -15.24 2.11
CA ALA A 285 14.72 -14.05 2.17
C ALA A 285 15.46 -13.84 0.85
N ARG A 286 15.97 -14.92 0.26
CA ARG A 286 16.61 -14.92 -1.06
C ARG A 286 15.64 -14.43 -2.14
N ASP A 287 14.49 -15.08 -2.26
CA ASP A 287 13.45 -14.73 -3.24
C ASP A 287 12.94 -13.30 -3.06
N PHE A 288 12.75 -12.87 -1.81
CA PHE A 288 12.40 -11.49 -1.50
C PHE A 288 13.44 -10.53 -2.08
N LEU A 289 14.71 -10.66 -1.69
CA LEU A 289 15.77 -9.74 -2.09
C LEU A 289 16.06 -9.80 -3.60
N ASP A 290 15.93 -10.96 -4.24
CA ASP A 290 16.03 -11.10 -5.70
C ASP A 290 14.94 -10.31 -6.44
N ARG A 291 13.68 -10.38 -6.00
CA ARG A 291 12.60 -9.56 -6.60
C ARG A 291 12.80 -8.07 -6.36
N ARG A 292 13.36 -7.69 -5.21
CA ARG A 292 13.72 -6.29 -4.92
C ARG A 292 14.80 -5.82 -5.90
N TRP A 293 15.83 -6.64 -6.08
CA TRP A 293 16.93 -6.42 -7.00
C TRP A 293 16.45 -6.27 -8.44
N GLU A 294 15.60 -7.17 -8.92
CA GLU A 294 15.04 -7.15 -10.28
C GLU A 294 14.46 -5.76 -10.59
N GLY A 295 13.61 -5.23 -9.70
CA GLY A 295 13.02 -3.90 -9.86
C GLY A 295 14.04 -2.75 -9.91
N CYS A 296 15.20 -2.91 -9.24
CA CYS A 296 16.28 -1.92 -9.24
C CYS A 296 17.06 -1.92 -10.56
N THR A 297 17.16 -3.08 -11.23
CA THR A 297 17.96 -3.21 -12.47
C THR A 297 17.44 -2.34 -13.62
N TYR A 298 16.13 -2.09 -13.67
CA TYR A 298 15.50 -1.22 -14.68
C TYR A 298 15.84 0.27 -14.50
N VAL A 299 16.34 0.66 -13.32
CA VAL A 299 16.73 2.04 -12.98
C VAL A 299 18.23 2.18 -12.70
N ALA A 300 19.02 1.16 -13.02
CA ALA A 300 20.43 1.11 -12.66
C ALA A 300 21.33 1.71 -13.75
N TRP A 301 21.84 2.93 -13.54
CA TRP A 301 22.90 3.51 -14.38
C TRP A 301 23.87 4.38 -13.58
N GLY A 302 25.05 4.64 -14.16
CA GLY A 302 26.06 5.53 -13.58
C GLY A 302 26.46 5.16 -12.15
N HIS A 303 26.45 6.14 -11.24
CA HIS A 303 26.76 5.93 -9.82
C HIS A 303 25.79 4.97 -9.11
N GLN A 304 24.52 4.93 -9.55
CA GLN A 304 23.51 4.07 -8.94
C GLN A 304 23.80 2.60 -9.22
N LEU A 305 24.24 2.28 -10.44
CA LEU A 305 24.67 0.91 -10.78
C LEU A 305 25.81 0.43 -9.89
N ARG A 306 26.82 1.28 -9.60
CA ARG A 306 27.92 0.92 -8.69
C ARG A 306 27.41 0.60 -7.28
N GLN A 307 26.54 1.43 -6.72
CA GLN A 307 25.94 1.19 -5.40
C GLN A 307 25.13 -0.09 -5.38
N LEU A 308 24.34 -0.33 -6.43
CA LEU A 308 23.55 -1.53 -6.59
C LEU A 308 24.46 -2.78 -6.61
N LEU A 309 25.56 -2.78 -7.37
CA LEU A 309 26.49 -3.91 -7.40
C LEU A 309 27.08 -4.24 -6.02
N VAL A 310 27.38 -3.23 -5.20
CA VAL A 310 27.81 -3.44 -3.81
C VAL A 310 26.69 -4.06 -2.97
N MET A 311 25.46 -3.55 -3.08
CA MET A 311 24.30 -4.13 -2.38
C MET A 311 24.05 -5.58 -2.82
N ARG A 312 24.22 -5.89 -4.10
CA ARG A 312 24.10 -7.26 -4.63
C ARG A 312 25.19 -8.16 -4.10
N HIS A 313 26.42 -7.67 -4.01
CA HIS A 313 27.52 -8.44 -3.43
C HIS A 313 27.25 -8.79 -1.97
N TYR A 314 26.81 -7.82 -1.16
CA TYR A 314 26.40 -8.08 0.23
C TYR A 314 25.34 -9.17 0.33
N PHE A 315 24.32 -9.10 -0.53
CA PHE A 315 23.31 -10.14 -0.63
C PHE A 315 23.89 -11.52 -0.97
N LEU A 316 24.75 -11.61 -2.00
CA LEU A 316 25.33 -12.88 -2.42
C LEU A 316 26.23 -13.49 -1.35
N VAL A 317 26.93 -12.67 -0.55
CA VAL A 317 27.75 -13.16 0.57
C VAL A 317 26.89 -13.72 1.70
N ASN A 318 25.75 -13.09 2.01
CA ASN A 318 24.89 -13.51 3.12
C ASN A 318 23.87 -14.60 2.74
N PHE A 319 23.41 -14.64 1.49
CA PHE A 319 22.28 -15.46 1.04
C PHE A 319 22.53 -16.26 -0.25
N GLY A 320 23.67 -16.04 -0.90
CA GLY A 320 24.07 -16.76 -2.12
C GLY A 320 24.36 -18.24 -1.86
N GLU A 321 24.49 -18.99 -2.94
CA GLU A 321 25.02 -20.37 -2.93
C GLU A 321 26.54 -20.36 -3.07
#